data_AF-A0A1Q3HCR8-F1
#
_entry.id   AF-A0A1Q3HCR8-F1
#
_cell.length_a   1.000
_cell.length_b   1.000
_cell.length_c   1.000
_cell.angle_alpha   90.00
_cell.angle_beta   90.00
_cell.angle_gamma   90.00
#
_symmetry.space_group_name_H-M   'P 1'
#
loop_
_entity.id
_entity.type
_entity.pdbx_description
1 polymer ?
#
loop_
_entity_poly.entity_id
_entity_poly.type
_entity_poly.pdbx_seq_one_letter_code
_entity_poly.pdbx_strand_id
1 'polypeptide(L)'
;MARPMHSHRTMNFPRPANKTASLHFLFHPLALGVMLLGAPGCQSEPPEEAWEPASGTVERELRVANSLTTKALVLNAISTNPPANDLVAGGGLASLFHPITGNSYLQLQLRDVDAQSFMSYLVSCALPAGHTVAWKDPLTLTTRTWEGKAGLCPQWEFGVPSDVCKNRVSACLLARNNALGRRVELSMRGEDPLQPALFSLESQTRPVEYDPDYGRVPSYDACTTAQSGVGRDCGWKGDFIGRCIPGQTVRLGAGGRAPDQCMTGPSLGTWSGARMVLRVCEGNIGCDSAGTRYLGQSQGTCATTNAAVTFTCPASGFFNVMSAPYDSTLTGNVAVAVETGTSAGTLYRLSEKAVYRLREGAYYGNIFDSKALATKVSVEESGRIVGKEQTIQGSVYKKMFSCQAPEWSNDAAYASHRVCALPESGANCAAKAVGDCVNYNNPLASKCGKEDGTVVVGDGDFEECSDSEGRTWMEPITVFLYEACGLTPGTSPDLCSWRSTKK
;
A
#
# COMPACT_ATOMS: atom_id res chain seq x y z
N MET A 1 -31.84 58.04 2.63
CA MET A 1 -31.02 59.06 3.30
C MET A 1 -30.72 58.59 4.72
N ALA A 2 -29.44 58.60 5.08
CA ALA A 2 -28.86 58.61 6.44
C ALA A 2 -29.25 57.52 7.47
N ARG A 3 -28.32 56.57 7.66
CA ARG A 3 -27.80 56.06 8.97
C ARG A 3 -27.15 57.23 9.77
N PRO A 4 -26.74 57.13 11.07
CA PRO A 4 -26.19 55.94 11.75
C PRO A 4 -26.35 55.77 13.30
N MET A 5 -25.87 54.60 13.78
CA MET A 5 -25.12 54.28 15.04
C MET A 5 -25.82 54.43 16.42
N HIS A 6 -25.58 53.63 17.48
CA HIS A 6 -24.59 52.60 17.85
C HIS A 6 -25.11 51.85 19.11
N SER A 7 -24.73 50.58 19.34
CA SER A 7 -24.11 50.11 20.60
C SER A 7 -23.96 48.58 20.63
N HIS A 8 -22.71 48.11 20.57
CA HIS A 8 -22.29 46.74 20.85
C HIS A 8 -22.22 46.47 22.36
N ARG A 9 -22.63 45.28 22.81
CA ARG A 9 -22.24 44.72 24.12
C ARG A 9 -21.54 43.38 23.89
N THR A 10 -20.25 43.37 24.20
CA THR A 10 -19.37 42.21 24.34
C THR A 10 -19.55 41.59 25.72
N MET A 11 -19.62 40.26 25.82
CA MET A 11 -19.50 39.51 27.08
C MET A 11 -18.16 38.78 27.10
N ASN A 12 -17.33 39.15 28.08
CA ASN A 12 -16.06 38.50 28.44
C ASN A 12 -16.32 37.36 29.44
N PHE A 13 -15.71 36.20 29.21
CA PHE A 13 -15.55 35.15 30.22
C PHE A 13 -14.11 35.16 30.78
N PRO A 14 -13.90 35.00 32.10
CA PRO A 14 -12.57 35.09 32.71
C PRO A 14 -11.79 33.76 32.65
N ARG A 15 -10.47 33.88 32.43
CA ARG A 15 -9.47 32.82 32.61
C ARG A 15 -9.06 32.70 34.08
N PRO A 16 -8.82 31.48 34.62
CA PRO A 16 -8.20 31.32 35.92
C PRO A 16 -6.67 31.43 35.85
N ALA A 17 -6.10 32.10 36.85
CA ALA A 17 -4.68 32.33 37.05
C ALA A 17 -4.03 31.17 37.84
N ASN A 18 -2.93 30.61 37.31
CA ASN A 18 -2.06 29.71 38.07
C ASN A 18 -0.94 30.52 38.74
N LYS A 19 -0.93 30.47 40.07
CA LYS A 19 0.09 31.06 40.93
C LYS A 19 1.33 30.16 40.98
N THR A 20 2.48 30.76 40.69
CA THR A 20 3.82 30.25 40.97
C THR A 20 4.09 30.29 42.47
N ALA A 21 4.52 29.17 43.05
CA ALA A 21 5.14 29.11 44.38
C ALA A 21 6.62 28.77 44.21
N SER A 22 7.48 29.70 44.63
CA SER A 22 8.93 29.55 44.73
C SER A 22 9.25 29.28 46.20
N LEU A 23 10.04 28.23 46.48
CA LEU A 23 10.60 28.00 47.81
C LEU A 23 12.13 28.19 47.73
N HIS A 24 12.60 29.23 48.40
CA HIS A 24 14.00 29.46 48.74
C HIS A 24 14.35 28.67 50.01
N PHE A 25 15.49 27.98 50.00
CA PHE A 25 16.27 27.74 51.22
C PHE A 25 17.71 28.20 50.96
N LEU A 26 18.20 29.05 51.86
CA LEU A 26 19.54 29.62 51.90
C LEU A 26 20.25 29.20 53.20
N PHE A 27 21.57 29.32 53.15
CA PHE A 27 22.62 29.29 54.19
C PHE A 27 23.36 27.93 54.38
N HIS A 28 24.58 27.72 53.82
CA HIS A 28 25.94 28.25 54.12
C HIS A 28 26.62 27.64 55.40
N PRO A 29 27.96 27.60 55.52
CA PRO A 29 28.90 26.68 54.87
C PRO A 29 29.86 26.02 55.91
N LEU A 30 30.70 25.06 55.53
CA LEU A 30 32.01 24.93 56.19
C LEU A 30 33.01 24.17 55.32
N ALA A 31 34.12 24.85 55.04
CA ALA A 31 35.28 24.33 54.35
C ALA A 31 36.18 23.55 55.31
N LEU A 32 36.77 22.46 54.84
CA LEU A 32 38.17 22.12 55.14
C LEU A 32 38.66 21.10 54.12
N GLY A 33 39.71 21.47 53.38
CA GLY A 33 40.34 20.62 52.38
C GLY A 33 41.31 19.62 53.00
N VAL A 34 41.52 18.50 52.31
CA VAL A 34 42.75 17.71 52.31
C VAL A 34 42.91 17.10 50.92
N MET A 35 44.00 17.44 50.24
CA MET A 35 44.51 16.66 49.10
C MET A 35 45.17 15.39 49.62
N LEU A 36 44.94 14.24 48.98
CA LEU A 36 45.93 13.16 48.88
C LEU A 36 45.63 12.27 47.66
N LEU A 37 46.72 11.99 46.94
CA LEU A 37 46.83 11.19 45.72
C LEU A 37 46.60 9.68 46.00
N GLY A 38 46.00 8.97 45.04
CA GLY A 38 45.93 7.51 45.00
C GLY A 38 45.30 6.99 43.71
N ALA A 39 45.98 6.04 43.05
CA ALA A 39 45.73 5.50 41.71
C ALA A 39 44.41 4.68 41.56
N PRO A 40 43.99 4.31 40.32
CA PRO A 40 42.62 3.93 40.01
C PRO A 40 42.33 2.48 40.41
N GLY A 41 41.38 2.30 41.33
CA GLY A 41 40.75 1.02 41.64
C GLY A 41 39.39 0.95 40.98
N CYS A 42 39.18 -0.10 40.18
CA CYS A 42 37.94 -0.43 39.50
C CYS A 42 36.71 -0.39 40.41
N GLN A 43 35.67 0.33 39.98
CA GLN A 43 34.29 -0.16 40.01
C GLN A 43 33.48 0.66 38.99
N SER A 44 33.16 0.01 37.87
CA SER A 44 32.20 0.52 36.89
C SER A 44 30.80 0.41 37.47
N GLU A 45 30.11 1.53 37.55
CA GLU A 45 28.65 1.58 37.68
C GLU A 45 28.02 0.72 36.56
N PRO A 46 26.96 -0.05 36.86
CA PRO A 46 26.28 -0.84 35.84
C PRO A 46 25.69 0.13 34.80
N PRO A 47 25.83 -0.14 33.49
CA PRO A 47 25.23 0.71 32.48
C PRO A 47 23.72 0.72 32.67
N GLU A 48 23.12 1.91 32.70
CA GLU A 48 21.71 2.09 32.40
C GLU A 48 21.40 1.26 31.14
N GLU A 49 20.47 0.32 31.27
CA GLU A 49 19.92 -0.43 30.15
C GLU A 49 19.30 0.58 29.19
N ALA A 50 20.10 0.99 28.21
CA ALA A 50 19.60 1.58 26.99
C ALA A 50 18.66 0.54 26.39
N TRP A 51 17.36 0.76 26.51
CA TRP A 51 16.37 0.12 25.67
C TRP A 51 16.72 0.46 24.22
N GLU A 52 17.51 -0.39 23.59
CA GLU A 52 17.54 -0.55 22.14
C GLU A 52 16.08 -0.70 21.71
N PRO A 53 15.50 0.25 20.96
CA PRO A 53 14.22 -0.02 20.35
C PRO A 53 14.46 -1.19 19.41
N ALA A 54 13.84 -2.34 19.75
CA ALA A 54 13.72 -3.44 18.85
C ALA A 54 13.30 -2.87 17.49
N SER A 55 14.13 -3.08 16.47
CA SER A 55 13.84 -2.76 15.08
C SER A 55 12.70 -3.67 14.60
N GLY A 56 11.51 -3.45 15.14
CA GLY A 56 10.25 -3.90 14.60
C GLY A 56 9.88 -2.93 13.50
N THR A 57 10.41 -3.17 12.30
CA THR A 57 9.80 -2.62 11.09
C THR A 57 8.42 -3.24 11.00
N VAL A 58 7.40 -2.51 11.42
CA VAL A 58 6.02 -2.77 11.04
C VAL A 58 6.02 -2.78 9.50
N GLU A 59 5.91 -3.97 8.89
CA GLU A 59 5.45 -4.08 7.51
C GLU A 59 4.10 -3.38 7.45
N ARG A 60 4.02 -2.28 6.70
CA ARG A 60 2.78 -1.50 6.60
C ARG A 60 2.16 -1.77 5.25
N GLU A 61 1.03 -2.47 5.32
CA GLU A 61 0.29 -3.05 4.21
C GLU A 61 -0.46 -2.04 3.33
N LEU A 62 -0.01 -0.79 3.20
CA LEU A 62 -0.66 0.14 2.26
C LEU A 62 -0.30 -0.18 0.80
N ARG A 63 0.78 -0.94 0.61
CA ARG A 63 1.05 -1.67 -0.61
C ARG A 63 0.04 -2.82 -0.73
N VAL A 64 -1.06 -2.54 -1.44
CA VAL A 64 -2.17 -3.48 -1.63
C VAL A 64 -2.40 -3.77 -3.10
N ALA A 65 -2.81 -5.02 -3.36
CA ALA A 65 -3.14 -5.45 -4.71
C ALA A 65 -4.52 -4.95 -5.18
N ASN A 66 -4.66 -4.76 -6.50
CA ASN A 66 -5.83 -4.18 -7.14
C ASN A 66 -6.60 -5.17 -8.03
N SER A 67 -7.14 -6.25 -7.49
CA SER A 67 -7.91 -7.22 -8.27
C SER A 67 -9.43 -6.96 -8.31
N LEU A 68 -9.90 -5.77 -7.91
CA LEU A 68 -11.32 -5.44 -7.96
C LEU A 68 -11.70 -5.11 -9.41
N THR A 69 -12.46 -5.97 -10.06
CA THR A 69 -12.93 -5.66 -11.42
C THR A 69 -13.82 -4.42 -11.37
N THR A 70 -13.72 -3.54 -12.37
CA THR A 70 -14.62 -2.38 -12.46
C THR A 70 -16.08 -2.83 -12.45
N LYS A 71 -16.41 -3.94 -13.10
CA LYS A 71 -17.76 -4.53 -13.07
C LYS A 71 -18.21 -4.87 -11.65
N ALA A 72 -17.36 -5.55 -10.86
CA ALA A 72 -17.69 -5.89 -9.48
C ALA A 72 -17.84 -4.65 -8.60
N LEU A 73 -17.07 -3.59 -8.87
CA LEU A 73 -17.22 -2.31 -8.17
C LEU A 73 -18.51 -1.58 -8.57
N VAL A 74 -18.88 -1.53 -9.86
CA VAL A 74 -19.95 -0.62 -10.36
C VAL A 74 -21.29 -1.30 -10.62
N LEU A 75 -21.39 -2.62 -10.51
CA LEU A 75 -22.63 -3.37 -10.74
C LEU A 75 -22.84 -4.45 -9.66
N ASN A 76 -22.88 -4.01 -8.39
CA ASN A 76 -23.13 -4.89 -7.26
C ASN A 76 -24.27 -4.43 -6.35
N ALA A 77 -24.87 -5.39 -5.65
CA ALA A 77 -26.05 -5.21 -4.82
C ALA A 77 -25.84 -4.46 -3.48
N ILE A 78 -24.63 -3.95 -3.20
CA ILE A 78 -24.32 -3.13 -2.01
C ILE A 78 -24.07 -1.68 -2.42
N SER A 79 -22.96 -1.40 -3.10
CA SER A 79 -22.56 -0.01 -3.38
C SER A 79 -23.40 0.65 -4.47
N THR A 80 -24.02 -0.12 -5.36
CA THR A 80 -24.98 0.39 -6.36
C THR A 80 -26.42 0.06 -6.02
N ASN A 81 -26.72 -0.16 -4.74
CA ASN A 81 -28.07 -0.37 -4.26
C ASN A 81 -28.43 0.73 -3.26
N PRO A 82 -29.26 1.72 -3.60
CA PRO A 82 -29.41 2.91 -2.76
C PRO A 82 -29.74 2.62 -1.29
N PRO A 83 -30.70 1.74 -0.94
CA PRO A 83 -30.95 1.35 0.45
C PRO A 83 -29.78 0.63 1.14
N ALA A 84 -29.05 -0.25 0.43
CA ALA A 84 -27.91 -0.94 1.02
C ALA A 84 -26.73 0.01 1.23
N ASN A 85 -26.50 0.90 0.26
CA ASN A 85 -25.49 1.95 0.31
C ASN A 85 -25.74 2.88 1.51
N ASP A 86 -26.98 3.35 1.70
CA ASP A 86 -27.37 4.17 2.86
C ASP A 86 -27.11 3.45 4.19
N LEU A 87 -27.45 2.16 4.28
CA LEU A 87 -27.22 1.36 5.49
C LEU A 87 -25.72 1.23 5.81
N VAL A 88 -24.89 0.90 4.81
CA VAL A 88 -23.43 0.77 4.96
C VAL A 88 -22.78 2.11 5.31
N ALA A 89 -23.21 3.20 4.67
CA ALA A 89 -22.73 4.55 4.94
C ALA A 89 -23.18 5.10 6.31
N GLY A 90 -24.25 4.54 6.87
CA GLY A 90 -24.91 5.01 8.09
C GLY A 90 -24.69 4.14 9.33
N GLY A 91 -23.81 3.13 9.30
CA GLY A 91 -23.60 2.22 10.42
C GLY A 91 -22.23 1.55 10.46
N GLY A 92 -21.93 0.91 11.60
CA GLY A 92 -20.69 0.17 11.80
C GLY A 92 -20.69 -1.19 11.09
N LEU A 93 -19.62 -1.50 10.36
CA LEU A 93 -19.50 -2.71 9.54
C LEU A 93 -19.69 -4.00 10.36
N ALA A 94 -19.09 -4.08 11.56
CA ALA A 94 -19.19 -5.28 12.39
C ALA A 94 -20.64 -5.56 12.82
N SER A 95 -21.39 -4.52 13.20
CA SER A 95 -22.80 -4.67 13.60
C SER A 95 -23.71 -4.95 12.41
N LEU A 96 -23.49 -4.29 11.27
CA LEU A 96 -24.33 -4.44 10.08
C LEU A 96 -24.25 -5.84 9.47
N PHE A 97 -23.05 -6.43 9.48
CA PHE A 97 -22.80 -7.72 8.84
C PHE A 97 -22.74 -8.91 9.80
N HIS A 98 -22.86 -8.67 11.12
CA HIS A 98 -22.78 -9.72 12.15
C HIS A 98 -23.57 -11.00 11.77
N PRO A 99 -22.96 -12.20 11.86
CA PRO A 99 -23.57 -13.46 11.42
C PRO A 99 -24.95 -13.83 12.02
N ILE A 100 -25.31 -13.23 13.16
CA ILE A 100 -26.54 -13.57 13.90
C ILE A 100 -27.50 -12.37 13.95
N THR A 101 -26.97 -11.18 14.18
CA THR A 101 -27.75 -9.97 14.49
C THR A 101 -27.59 -8.89 13.41
N GLY A 102 -26.92 -9.21 12.31
CA GLY A 102 -26.72 -8.31 11.19
C GLY A 102 -28.03 -7.95 10.51
N ASN A 103 -27.99 -6.88 9.73
CA ASN A 103 -29.14 -6.39 9.00
C ASN A 103 -29.56 -7.40 7.92
N SER A 104 -30.76 -7.99 8.05
CA SER A 104 -31.25 -9.05 7.16
C SER A 104 -31.30 -8.65 5.69
N TYR A 105 -31.57 -7.37 5.39
CA TYR A 105 -31.55 -6.85 4.04
C TYR A 105 -30.14 -6.90 3.44
N LEU A 106 -29.12 -6.43 4.17
CA LEU A 106 -27.72 -6.51 3.74
C LEU A 106 -27.24 -7.96 3.60
N GLN A 107 -27.64 -8.85 4.51
CA GLN A 107 -27.33 -10.29 4.42
C GLN A 107 -27.84 -10.89 3.11
N LEU A 108 -29.04 -10.50 2.68
CA LEU A 108 -29.62 -10.93 1.41
C LEU A 108 -28.86 -10.34 0.20
N GLN A 109 -28.49 -9.05 0.25
CA GLN A 109 -27.76 -8.40 -0.85
C GLN A 109 -26.40 -9.04 -1.10
N LEU A 110 -25.73 -9.56 -0.06
CA LEU A 110 -24.46 -10.25 -0.19
C LEU A 110 -24.53 -11.63 -0.84
N ARG A 111 -25.71 -12.10 -1.25
CA ARG A 111 -25.79 -13.25 -2.17
C ARG A 111 -25.25 -12.94 -3.56
N ASP A 112 -25.10 -11.65 -3.89
CA ASP A 112 -24.35 -11.21 -5.06
C ASP A 112 -22.83 -11.37 -4.84
N VAL A 113 -22.19 -12.23 -5.65
CA VAL A 113 -20.74 -12.48 -5.60
C VAL A 113 -19.89 -11.21 -5.86
N ASP A 114 -20.41 -10.26 -6.64
CA ASP A 114 -19.73 -8.98 -6.89
C ASP A 114 -19.82 -8.08 -5.65
N ALA A 115 -20.93 -8.15 -4.92
CA ALA A 115 -21.09 -7.45 -3.64
C ALA A 115 -20.16 -8.03 -2.56
N GLN A 116 -19.96 -9.35 -2.55
CA GLN A 116 -18.97 -9.97 -1.65
C GLN A 116 -17.54 -9.55 -2.00
N SER A 117 -17.23 -9.41 -3.29
CA SER A 117 -15.94 -8.90 -3.75
C SER A 117 -15.75 -7.45 -3.33
N PHE A 118 -16.76 -6.60 -3.53
CA PHE A 118 -16.79 -5.23 -3.02
C PHE A 118 -16.54 -5.18 -1.51
N MET A 119 -17.21 -6.01 -0.71
CA MET A 119 -17.03 -6.05 0.75
C MET A 119 -15.60 -6.43 1.15
N SER A 120 -14.98 -7.40 0.48
CA SER A 120 -13.59 -7.75 0.74
C SER A 120 -12.64 -6.56 0.57
N TYR A 121 -12.90 -5.71 -0.44
CA TYR A 121 -12.09 -4.52 -0.71
C TYR A 121 -12.46 -3.36 0.24
N LEU A 122 -13.72 -3.18 0.57
CA LEU A 122 -14.17 -2.17 1.54
C LEU A 122 -13.53 -2.41 2.91
N VAL A 123 -13.61 -3.64 3.42
CA VAL A 123 -13.01 -4.01 4.71
C VAL A 123 -11.50 -3.88 4.67
N SER A 124 -10.86 -4.34 3.58
CA SER A 124 -9.41 -4.22 3.39
C SER A 124 -8.93 -2.77 3.30
N CYS A 125 -9.69 -1.85 2.72
CA CYS A 125 -9.37 -0.42 2.69
C CYS A 125 -9.66 0.28 4.03
N ALA A 126 -10.80 -0.02 4.66
CA ALA A 126 -11.25 0.70 5.85
C ALA A 126 -10.53 0.24 7.12
N LEU A 127 -10.42 -1.07 7.35
CA LEU A 127 -9.95 -1.61 8.62
C LEU A 127 -8.46 -1.98 8.56
N PRO A 128 -7.72 -1.89 9.68
CA PRO A 128 -6.31 -2.29 9.72
C PRO A 128 -6.15 -3.82 9.77
N ALA A 129 -4.94 -4.30 9.50
CA ALA A 129 -4.59 -5.71 9.63
C ALA A 129 -4.99 -6.31 10.99
N GLY A 130 -5.47 -7.56 10.98
CA GLY A 130 -5.96 -8.25 12.18
C GLY A 130 -7.42 -7.95 12.56
N HIS A 131 -8.05 -6.93 11.98
CA HIS A 131 -9.49 -6.69 12.14
C HIS A 131 -10.29 -7.43 11.08
N THR A 132 -11.49 -7.90 11.43
CA THR A 132 -12.30 -8.70 10.51
C THR A 132 -13.78 -8.36 10.56
N VAL A 133 -14.45 -8.56 9.42
CA VAL A 133 -15.91 -8.50 9.32
C VAL A 133 -16.39 -9.85 8.81
N ALA A 134 -17.23 -10.51 9.59
CA ALA A 134 -17.84 -11.78 9.21
C ALA A 134 -19.24 -11.55 8.63
N TRP A 135 -19.63 -12.38 7.68
CA TRP A 135 -20.95 -12.47 7.08
C TRP A 135 -21.38 -13.93 7.04
N LYS A 136 -22.67 -14.22 7.25
CA LYS A 136 -23.22 -15.58 7.14
C LYS A 136 -24.29 -15.61 6.08
N ASP A 137 -24.10 -16.47 5.08
CA ASP A 137 -25.09 -16.66 4.03
C ASP A 137 -26.41 -17.15 4.65
N PRO A 138 -27.53 -16.41 4.49
CA PRO A 138 -28.79 -16.77 5.11
C PRO A 138 -29.41 -18.06 4.54
N LEU A 139 -28.98 -18.53 3.36
CA LEU A 139 -29.47 -19.75 2.72
C LEU A 139 -28.56 -20.95 2.99
N THR A 140 -27.26 -20.80 2.75
CA THR A 140 -26.30 -21.91 2.87
C THR A 140 -25.73 -22.05 4.28
N LEU A 141 -25.93 -21.05 5.13
CA LEU A 141 -25.37 -20.94 6.49
C LEU A 141 -23.83 -20.95 6.53
N THR A 142 -23.18 -20.82 5.38
CA THR A 142 -21.72 -20.69 5.28
C THR A 142 -21.29 -19.32 5.79
N THR A 143 -20.18 -19.27 6.52
CA THR A 143 -19.62 -18.02 7.04
C THR A 143 -18.44 -17.62 6.18
N ARG A 144 -18.42 -16.35 5.77
CA ARG A 144 -17.30 -15.71 5.11
C ARG A 144 -16.75 -14.63 6.02
N THR A 145 -15.43 -14.50 6.04
CA THR A 145 -14.73 -13.46 6.79
C THR A 145 -13.88 -12.64 5.84
N TRP A 146 -13.98 -11.32 5.96
CA TRP A 146 -13.09 -10.37 5.27
C TRP A 146 -12.14 -9.75 6.29
N GLU A 147 -10.90 -9.53 5.86
CA GLU A 147 -9.83 -9.02 6.70
C GLU A 147 -9.46 -7.58 6.31
N GLY A 148 -9.23 -6.75 7.32
CA GLY A 148 -8.65 -5.42 7.16
C GLY A 148 -7.20 -5.46 6.71
N LYS A 149 -6.72 -4.38 6.10
CA LYS A 149 -5.30 -4.21 5.71
C LYS A 149 -4.84 -2.76 5.90
N ALA A 150 -5.36 -1.86 5.07
CA ALA A 150 -4.87 -0.50 4.93
C ALA A 150 -5.22 0.40 6.13
N GLY A 151 -6.32 0.15 6.84
CA GLY A 151 -6.68 0.90 8.04
C GLY A 151 -7.01 2.38 7.80
N LEU A 152 -7.56 2.74 6.64
CA LEU A 152 -7.82 4.15 6.28
C LEU A 152 -9.00 4.77 7.04
N CYS A 153 -9.85 3.92 7.65
CA CYS A 153 -10.98 4.34 8.47
C CYS A 153 -11.37 3.27 9.52
N PRO A 154 -10.54 3.07 10.56
CA PRO A 154 -10.77 2.02 11.55
C PRO A 154 -12.10 2.19 12.32
N GLN A 155 -12.54 3.44 12.52
CA GLN A 155 -13.78 3.75 13.25
C GLN A 155 -15.04 3.21 12.58
N TRP A 156 -15.00 2.91 11.28
CA TRP A 156 -16.14 2.35 10.55
C TRP A 156 -16.46 0.93 10.99
N GLU A 157 -15.55 0.23 11.68
CA GLU A 157 -15.86 -1.08 12.24
C GLU A 157 -17.07 -1.02 13.18
N PHE A 158 -17.11 -0.01 14.04
CA PHE A 158 -18.08 0.06 15.15
C PHE A 158 -19.07 1.22 15.03
N GLY A 159 -18.79 2.25 14.24
CA GLY A 159 -19.58 3.47 14.18
C GLY A 159 -19.86 3.97 12.77
N VAL A 160 -20.67 5.03 12.71
CA VAL A 160 -20.96 5.74 11.46
C VAL A 160 -19.68 6.43 10.98
N PRO A 161 -19.24 6.20 9.73
CA PRO A 161 -18.07 6.86 9.18
C PRO A 161 -18.32 8.36 8.96
N SER A 162 -17.29 9.18 9.17
CA SER A 162 -17.30 10.59 8.75
C SER A 162 -17.23 10.73 7.23
N ASP A 163 -17.54 11.91 6.69
CA ASP A 163 -17.39 12.17 5.25
C ASP A 163 -15.94 12.03 4.79
N VAL A 164 -14.97 12.52 5.58
CA VAL A 164 -13.52 12.33 5.34
C VAL A 164 -13.18 10.84 5.19
N CYS A 165 -13.68 10.00 6.10
CA CYS A 165 -13.49 8.56 6.03
C CYS A 165 -14.09 7.96 4.75
N LYS A 166 -15.36 8.29 4.44
CA LYS A 166 -16.03 7.78 3.24
C LYS A 166 -15.29 8.19 1.98
N ASN A 167 -14.79 9.42 1.91
CA ASN A 167 -14.03 9.91 0.76
C ASN A 167 -12.71 9.14 0.59
N ARG A 168 -11.93 9.00 1.67
CA ARG A 168 -10.65 8.28 1.65
C ARG A 168 -10.80 6.81 1.29
N VAL A 169 -11.81 6.13 1.86
CA VAL A 169 -12.09 4.73 1.52
C VAL A 169 -12.59 4.60 0.09
N SER A 170 -13.41 5.55 -0.39
CA SER A 170 -13.82 5.60 -1.81
C SER A 170 -12.61 5.75 -2.74
N ALA A 171 -11.68 6.63 -2.41
CA ALA A 171 -10.42 6.81 -3.13
C ALA A 171 -9.60 5.51 -3.16
N CYS A 172 -9.49 4.78 -2.05
CA CYS A 172 -8.80 3.49 -1.98
C CYS A 172 -9.47 2.42 -2.85
N LEU A 173 -10.80 2.33 -2.82
CA LEU A 173 -11.56 1.39 -3.64
C LEU A 173 -11.35 1.64 -5.14
N LEU A 174 -11.35 2.91 -5.55
CA LEU A 174 -11.10 3.31 -6.93
C LEU A 174 -9.62 3.11 -7.31
N ALA A 175 -8.69 3.47 -6.44
CA ALA A 175 -7.27 3.18 -6.62
C ALA A 175 -7.00 1.67 -6.80
N ARG A 176 -7.89 0.79 -6.32
CA ARG A 176 -7.76 -0.67 -6.42
C ARG A 176 -8.65 -1.33 -7.50
N ASN A 177 -9.38 -0.55 -8.31
CA ASN A 177 -10.22 -1.11 -9.37
C ASN A 177 -9.48 -1.14 -10.72
N ASN A 178 -9.63 -2.18 -11.52
CA ASN A 178 -9.27 -2.10 -12.95
C ASN A 178 -10.22 -2.95 -13.80
N ALA A 179 -10.30 -2.67 -15.10
CA ALA A 179 -11.24 -3.32 -15.99
C ALA A 179 -11.12 -4.86 -15.98
N LEU A 180 -9.89 -5.37 -15.89
CA LEU A 180 -9.57 -6.79 -16.04
C LEU A 180 -9.47 -7.54 -14.71
N GLY A 181 -9.58 -6.86 -13.57
CA GLY A 181 -9.31 -7.44 -12.25
C GLY A 181 -7.88 -7.95 -12.09
N ARG A 182 -6.94 -7.45 -12.90
CA ARG A 182 -5.54 -7.90 -12.87
C ARG A 182 -4.92 -7.51 -11.54
N ARG A 183 -4.26 -8.46 -10.88
CA ARG A 183 -3.66 -8.26 -9.57
C ARG A 183 -2.23 -7.73 -9.73
N VAL A 184 -2.03 -6.42 -9.67
CA VAL A 184 -0.71 -5.84 -9.48
C VAL A 184 -0.62 -5.12 -8.15
N GLU A 185 0.60 -4.96 -7.68
CA GLU A 185 0.87 -4.25 -6.46
C GLU A 185 0.95 -2.74 -6.72
N LEU A 186 0.31 -1.94 -5.87
CA LEU A 186 0.25 -0.48 -5.99
C LEU A 186 0.94 0.19 -4.82
N SER A 187 1.63 1.30 -5.07
CA SER A 187 2.04 2.26 -4.03
C SER A 187 0.96 3.34 -3.98
N MET A 188 0.15 3.35 -2.92
CA MET A 188 -0.90 4.36 -2.70
C MET A 188 -0.37 5.44 -1.76
N ARG A 189 -0.48 6.70 -2.17
CA ARG A 189 0.06 7.88 -1.47
C ARG A 189 -1.03 8.93 -1.29
N GLY A 190 -0.93 9.71 -0.24
CA GLY A 190 -1.97 10.64 0.19
C GLY A 190 -1.67 11.20 1.57
N GLU A 191 -2.58 12.03 2.08
CA GLU A 191 -2.39 12.65 3.39
C GLU A 191 -3.54 12.36 4.37
N ASP A 192 -3.18 12.25 5.64
CA ASP A 192 -4.10 12.43 6.75
C ASP A 192 -3.45 13.36 7.78
N PRO A 193 -3.85 14.64 7.86
CA PRO A 193 -3.32 15.56 8.85
C PRO A 193 -3.47 15.09 10.31
N LEU A 194 -4.47 14.24 10.59
CA LEU A 194 -4.68 13.65 11.92
C LEU A 194 -3.82 12.41 12.16
N GLN A 195 -3.37 11.75 11.08
CA GLN A 195 -2.54 10.55 11.12
C GLN A 195 -1.44 10.59 10.05
N PRO A 196 -0.39 11.42 10.20
CA PRO A 196 0.66 11.58 9.18
C PRO A 196 1.36 10.29 8.76
N ALA A 197 1.41 9.30 9.66
CA ALA A 197 2.02 8.00 9.38
C ALA A 197 1.14 7.05 8.54
N LEU A 198 -0.13 7.41 8.26
CA LEU A 198 -1.08 6.55 7.56
C LEU A 198 -0.61 6.19 6.13
N PHE A 199 0.01 7.15 5.44
CA PHE A 199 0.52 7.01 4.07
C PHE A 199 2.06 6.97 4.00
N SER A 200 2.74 6.68 5.10
CA SER A 200 4.20 6.60 5.12
C SER A 200 4.72 5.52 4.16
N LEU A 201 5.72 5.86 3.36
CA LEU A 201 6.34 4.93 2.42
C LEU A 201 7.34 3.98 3.12
N GLU A 202 7.40 2.74 2.67
CA GLU A 202 8.37 1.78 3.19
C GLU A 202 9.80 2.22 2.85
N SER A 203 10.70 2.21 3.85
CA SER A 203 12.12 2.49 3.64
C SER A 203 12.84 1.36 2.89
N GLN A 204 12.30 0.14 2.91
CA GLN A 204 12.82 -1.04 2.24
C GLN A 204 11.65 -1.89 1.73
N THR A 205 11.62 -2.17 0.43
CA THR A 205 10.48 -2.82 -0.23
C THR A 205 10.74 -4.31 -0.38
N ARG A 206 9.78 -5.12 0.09
CA ARG A 206 9.80 -6.57 -0.13
C ARG A 206 9.29 -6.95 -1.53
N PRO A 207 9.75 -8.08 -2.08
CA PRO A 207 9.21 -8.58 -3.34
C PRO A 207 7.72 -8.92 -3.24
N VAL A 208 7.02 -8.78 -4.37
CA VAL A 208 5.61 -9.14 -4.53
C VAL A 208 5.49 -10.67 -4.59
N GLU A 209 4.50 -11.20 -3.87
CA GLU A 209 4.25 -12.66 -3.79
C GLU A 209 3.31 -13.19 -4.86
N TYR A 210 2.60 -12.31 -5.56
CA TYR A 210 1.64 -12.65 -6.59
C TYR A 210 2.09 -12.13 -7.94
N ASP A 211 2.22 -13.04 -8.88
CA ASP A 211 2.34 -12.74 -10.29
C ASP A 211 0.95 -12.44 -10.88
N PRO A 212 0.80 -11.33 -11.63
CA PRO A 212 -0.49 -10.97 -12.22
C PRO A 212 -1.02 -11.98 -13.24
N ASP A 213 -0.15 -12.78 -13.85
CA ASP A 213 -0.48 -13.71 -14.94
C ASP A 213 -0.55 -15.16 -14.43
N TYR A 214 0.21 -15.51 -13.39
CA TYR A 214 0.31 -16.88 -12.86
C TYR A 214 -0.27 -17.07 -11.45
N GLY A 215 -0.68 -16.00 -10.75
CA GLY A 215 -1.21 -16.09 -9.39
C GLY A 215 -0.12 -16.07 -8.33
N ARG A 216 -0.36 -16.68 -7.17
CA ARG A 216 0.65 -16.70 -6.09
C ARG A 216 1.86 -17.50 -6.53
N VAL A 217 3.06 -16.97 -6.30
CA VAL A 217 4.31 -17.68 -6.58
C VAL A 217 4.45 -18.82 -5.55
N PRO A 218 4.47 -20.10 -5.98
CA PRO A 218 4.53 -21.28 -5.10
C PRO A 218 5.64 -21.21 -4.05
N SER A 219 6.79 -20.63 -4.40
CA SER A 219 7.91 -20.46 -3.47
C SER A 219 7.55 -19.80 -2.14
N TYR A 220 6.53 -18.93 -2.09
CA TYR A 220 6.07 -18.32 -0.84
C TYR A 220 5.09 -19.19 -0.04
N ASP A 221 4.60 -20.30 -0.57
CA ASP A 221 3.72 -21.23 0.15
C ASP A 221 4.52 -21.99 1.20
N ALA A 222 3.89 -22.33 2.31
CA ALA A 222 4.49 -23.26 3.26
C ALA A 222 4.70 -24.62 2.58
N CYS A 223 5.83 -25.28 2.86
CA CYS A 223 6.05 -26.63 2.34
C CYS A 223 5.06 -27.62 2.98
N THR A 224 4.35 -28.38 2.15
CA THR A 224 3.41 -29.42 2.61
C THR A 224 4.11 -30.61 3.24
N THR A 225 5.35 -30.87 2.84
CA THR A 225 6.25 -31.88 3.42
C THR A 225 7.62 -31.28 3.68
N ALA A 226 8.40 -31.91 4.56
CA ALA A 226 9.79 -31.52 4.78
C ALA A 226 10.59 -31.63 3.46
N GLN A 227 11.22 -30.53 3.05
CA GLN A 227 11.98 -30.45 1.81
C GLN A 227 13.29 -29.71 2.06
N SER A 228 14.36 -30.20 1.45
CA SER A 228 15.68 -29.61 1.55
C SER A 228 16.21 -29.18 0.19
N GLY A 229 17.11 -28.21 0.21
CA GLY A 229 17.78 -27.74 -1.00
C GLY A 229 17.21 -26.45 -1.54
N VAL A 230 18.01 -25.88 -2.42
CA VAL A 230 17.82 -24.55 -3.01
C VAL A 230 16.87 -24.57 -4.23
N GLY A 231 16.63 -25.74 -4.81
CA GLY A 231 15.70 -25.93 -5.93
C GLY A 231 14.23 -26.13 -5.53
N ARG A 232 13.88 -26.10 -4.23
CA ARG A 232 12.47 -26.26 -3.82
C ARG A 232 11.69 -24.98 -4.06
N ASP A 233 10.40 -25.11 -4.31
CA ASP A 233 9.50 -23.98 -4.58
C ASP A 233 8.42 -23.87 -3.49
N CYS A 234 8.88 -23.88 -2.24
CA CYS A 234 8.08 -23.62 -1.04
C CYS A 234 8.99 -23.16 0.13
N GLY A 235 8.40 -22.48 1.11
CA GLY A 235 9.04 -22.08 2.37
C GLY A 235 10.04 -20.93 2.21
N TRP A 236 9.94 -20.15 1.13
CA TRP A 236 10.77 -18.97 0.91
C TRP A 236 10.12 -17.72 1.47
N LYS A 237 10.97 -16.77 1.86
CA LYS A 237 10.57 -15.42 2.27
C LYS A 237 11.29 -14.42 1.38
N GLY A 238 10.60 -13.35 1.02
CA GLY A 238 11.21 -12.25 0.30
C GLY A 238 12.11 -11.46 1.25
N ASP A 239 13.37 -11.19 0.86
CA ASP A 239 14.22 -10.23 1.55
C ASP A 239 13.84 -8.82 1.04
N PHE A 240 14.54 -8.30 0.03
CA PHE A 240 14.25 -6.98 -0.54
C PHE A 240 14.55 -6.88 -2.04
N ILE A 241 14.08 -5.77 -2.63
CA ILE A 241 14.32 -5.38 -4.02
C ILE A 241 15.60 -4.52 -4.14
N GLY A 242 16.34 -4.73 -5.22
CA GLY A 242 17.51 -3.97 -5.62
C GLY A 242 17.41 -3.47 -7.07
N ARG A 243 18.35 -2.59 -7.43
CA ARG A 243 18.56 -2.06 -8.77
C ARG A 243 20.03 -2.16 -9.15
N CYS A 244 20.29 -2.39 -10.43
CA CYS A 244 21.61 -2.48 -11.00
C CYS A 244 21.61 -1.93 -12.44
N ILE A 245 22.80 -1.77 -13.03
CA ILE A 245 22.92 -1.40 -14.45
C ILE A 245 22.72 -2.66 -15.29
N PRO A 246 21.80 -2.69 -16.28
CA PRO A 246 21.59 -3.86 -17.13
C PRO A 246 22.88 -4.41 -17.74
N GLY A 247 23.05 -5.74 -17.69
CA GLY A 247 24.26 -6.42 -18.17
C GLY A 247 25.46 -6.41 -17.21
N GLN A 248 25.42 -5.63 -16.12
CA GLN A 248 26.47 -5.59 -15.11
C GLN A 248 26.45 -6.88 -14.27
N THR A 249 27.63 -7.40 -13.89
CA THR A 249 27.73 -8.44 -12.87
C THR A 249 27.36 -7.89 -11.49
N VAL A 250 26.49 -8.60 -10.79
CA VAL A 250 26.08 -8.30 -9.41
C VAL A 250 26.45 -9.47 -8.51
N ARG A 251 27.02 -9.15 -7.36
CA ARG A 251 27.41 -10.11 -6.31
C ARG A 251 26.70 -9.77 -5.01
N LEU A 252 26.07 -10.77 -4.41
CA LEU A 252 25.41 -10.63 -3.11
C LEU A 252 25.56 -11.89 -2.28
N GLY A 253 25.39 -11.78 -0.97
CA GLY A 253 25.48 -12.94 -0.10
C GLY A 253 24.92 -12.73 1.29
N ALA A 254 24.87 -13.84 2.03
CA ALA A 254 24.55 -13.94 3.44
C ALA A 254 25.67 -14.77 4.12
N GLY A 255 26.77 -14.12 4.48
CA GLY A 255 27.99 -14.68 5.06
C GLY A 255 28.96 -15.34 4.06
N GLY A 256 28.55 -15.55 2.81
CA GLY A 256 29.35 -16.22 1.78
C GLY A 256 30.24 -15.26 1.00
N ARG A 257 31.31 -15.80 0.39
CA ARG A 257 32.12 -15.06 -0.60
C ARG A 257 31.57 -15.36 -1.99
N ALA A 258 31.59 -14.37 -2.87
CA ALA A 258 31.07 -14.58 -4.22
C ALA A 258 31.82 -15.73 -4.94
N PRO A 259 31.12 -16.59 -5.72
CA PRO A 259 31.73 -17.75 -6.39
C PRO A 259 32.98 -17.44 -7.23
N ASP A 260 33.03 -16.26 -7.85
CA ASP A 260 34.12 -15.79 -8.69
C ASP A 260 35.19 -15.00 -7.92
N GLN A 261 35.07 -14.90 -6.59
CA GLN A 261 36.02 -14.20 -5.72
C GLN A 261 36.39 -15.01 -4.46
N CYS A 262 36.34 -16.35 -4.52
CA CYS A 262 36.55 -17.20 -3.35
C CYS A 262 37.86 -16.96 -2.57
N MET A 263 38.94 -16.60 -3.27
CA MET A 263 40.26 -16.40 -2.65
C MET A 263 40.51 -14.97 -2.18
N THR A 264 39.84 -13.98 -2.77
CA THR A 264 40.22 -12.56 -2.67
C THR A 264 39.08 -11.65 -2.25
N GLY A 265 37.82 -12.02 -2.51
CA GLY A 265 36.65 -11.19 -2.23
C GLY A 265 36.18 -11.32 -0.78
N PRO A 266 35.60 -10.27 -0.19
CA PRO A 266 35.07 -10.31 1.18
C PRO A 266 33.85 -11.23 1.29
N SER A 267 33.55 -11.69 2.50
CA SER A 267 32.23 -12.26 2.78
C SER A 267 31.17 -11.16 2.70
N LEU A 268 30.05 -11.45 2.06
CA LEU A 268 28.94 -10.52 1.87
C LEU A 268 27.80 -10.90 2.81
N GLY A 269 27.30 -9.95 3.60
CA GLY A 269 26.17 -10.14 4.49
C GLY A 269 26.45 -11.08 5.67
N THR A 270 25.40 -11.45 6.39
CA THR A 270 25.47 -12.39 7.52
C THR A 270 24.23 -13.28 7.58
N TRP A 271 24.28 -14.32 8.41
CA TRP A 271 23.14 -15.19 8.69
C TRP A 271 23.20 -15.71 10.14
N SER A 272 22.08 -16.22 10.64
CA SER A 272 21.98 -16.84 11.97
C SER A 272 20.91 -17.93 12.01
N GLY A 273 21.01 -18.85 12.97
CA GLY A 273 20.06 -19.97 13.11
C GLY A 273 20.43 -21.16 12.23
N ALA A 274 19.49 -21.63 11.40
CA ALA A 274 19.75 -22.68 10.43
C ALA A 274 20.63 -22.21 9.25
N ARG A 275 21.26 -23.17 8.55
CA ARG A 275 21.93 -22.90 7.27
C ARG A 275 20.94 -22.24 6.32
N MET A 276 21.31 -21.10 5.75
CA MET A 276 20.44 -20.34 4.83
C MET A 276 20.83 -20.54 3.36
N VAL A 277 19.84 -20.42 2.49
CA VAL A 277 19.98 -20.41 1.02
C VAL A 277 19.40 -19.12 0.46
N LEU A 278 19.90 -18.69 -0.70
CA LEU A 278 19.46 -17.48 -1.40
C LEU A 278 18.97 -17.83 -2.80
N ARG A 279 17.97 -17.09 -3.27
CA ARG A 279 17.51 -17.06 -4.67
C ARG A 279 17.36 -15.62 -5.11
N VAL A 280 17.73 -15.34 -6.35
CA VAL A 280 17.63 -14.02 -6.96
C VAL A 280 16.68 -14.11 -8.14
N CYS A 281 15.74 -13.17 -8.19
CA CYS A 281 14.69 -13.07 -9.19
C CYS A 281 14.74 -11.71 -9.90
N GLU A 282 14.32 -11.66 -11.15
CA GLU A 282 14.17 -10.43 -11.92
C GLU A 282 12.95 -9.62 -11.45
N GLY A 283 13.10 -8.30 -11.45
CA GLY A 283 12.02 -7.36 -11.19
C GLY A 283 11.61 -7.31 -9.73
N ASN A 284 10.34 -6.95 -9.48
CA ASN A 284 9.78 -6.82 -8.13
C ASN A 284 9.04 -8.07 -7.65
N ILE A 285 8.82 -9.09 -8.48
CA ILE A 285 8.06 -10.30 -8.13
C ILE A 285 9.02 -11.44 -7.79
N GLY A 286 8.73 -12.20 -6.73
CA GLY A 286 9.47 -13.43 -6.44
C GLY A 286 9.36 -14.48 -7.56
N CYS A 287 10.15 -15.55 -7.48
CA CYS A 287 10.19 -16.57 -8.52
C CYS A 287 10.47 -17.97 -7.99
N ASP A 288 9.97 -18.95 -8.73
CA ASP A 288 10.34 -20.35 -8.58
C ASP A 288 11.71 -20.65 -9.19
N SER A 289 12.32 -21.75 -8.79
CA SER A 289 13.67 -22.19 -9.18
C SER A 289 13.85 -22.37 -10.69
N ALA A 290 12.77 -22.71 -11.38
CA ALA A 290 12.69 -22.89 -12.84
C ALA A 290 11.83 -21.80 -13.52
N GLY A 291 11.47 -20.74 -12.79
CA GLY A 291 10.65 -19.65 -13.30
C GLY A 291 11.40 -18.76 -14.29
N THR A 292 10.67 -18.07 -15.16
CA THR A 292 11.26 -17.16 -16.18
C THR A 292 12.00 -15.97 -15.59
N ARG A 293 11.69 -15.59 -14.34
CA ARG A 293 12.37 -14.52 -13.59
C ARG A 293 13.59 -15.00 -12.83
N TYR A 294 13.92 -16.28 -12.85
CA TYR A 294 15.06 -16.80 -12.10
C TYR A 294 16.39 -16.24 -12.64
N LEU A 295 17.21 -15.65 -11.76
CA LEU A 295 18.53 -15.11 -12.10
C LEU A 295 19.70 -15.91 -11.51
N GLY A 296 19.47 -16.60 -10.40
CA GLY A 296 20.51 -17.38 -9.73
C GLY A 296 20.11 -17.81 -8.32
N GLN A 297 20.80 -18.80 -7.77
CA GLN A 297 20.58 -19.25 -6.40
C GLN A 297 21.83 -19.87 -5.82
N SER A 298 21.89 -19.96 -4.49
CA SER A 298 23.05 -20.51 -3.78
C SER A 298 22.66 -21.19 -2.48
N GLN A 299 23.28 -22.34 -2.24
CA GLN A 299 23.21 -23.08 -0.99
C GLN A 299 24.54 -23.06 -0.21
N GLY A 300 25.54 -22.34 -0.70
CA GLY A 300 26.91 -22.44 -0.22
C GLY A 300 27.90 -22.10 -1.34
N THR A 301 29.00 -21.47 -0.99
CA THR A 301 30.04 -21.01 -1.92
C THR A 301 31.41 -21.23 -1.33
N CYS A 302 32.43 -21.37 -2.20
CA CYS A 302 33.84 -21.41 -1.78
C CYS A 302 34.15 -22.47 -0.72
N ALA A 303 33.61 -23.69 -0.92
CA ALA A 303 33.69 -24.81 0.03
C ALA A 303 33.09 -24.54 1.43
N THR A 304 32.22 -23.54 1.55
CA THR A 304 31.44 -23.25 2.76
C THR A 304 29.95 -23.49 2.51
N THR A 305 29.17 -23.55 3.59
CA THR A 305 27.70 -23.57 3.55
C THR A 305 27.07 -22.18 3.47
N ASN A 306 27.88 -21.11 3.46
CA ASN A 306 27.40 -19.74 3.43
C ASN A 306 27.01 -19.35 2.00
N ALA A 307 25.79 -18.86 1.84
CA ALA A 307 25.23 -18.55 0.54
C ALA A 307 25.77 -17.22 -0.01
N ALA A 308 26.19 -17.24 -1.27
CA ALA A 308 26.47 -16.06 -2.09
C ALA A 308 26.14 -16.36 -3.55
N VAL A 309 25.64 -15.36 -4.27
CA VAL A 309 25.17 -15.47 -5.66
C VAL A 309 25.89 -14.41 -6.49
N THR A 310 26.41 -14.82 -7.65
CA THR A 310 26.87 -13.92 -8.71
C THR A 310 25.92 -14.10 -9.89
N PHE A 311 25.37 -13.00 -10.41
CA PHE A 311 24.43 -13.02 -11.55
C PHE A 311 24.64 -11.79 -12.44
N THR A 312 24.07 -11.83 -13.65
CA THR A 312 24.05 -10.69 -14.58
C THR A 312 22.76 -9.88 -14.36
N CYS A 313 22.91 -8.57 -14.16
CA CYS A 313 21.78 -7.67 -13.99
C CYS A 313 20.82 -7.76 -15.19
N PRO A 314 19.51 -7.97 -14.97
CA PRO A 314 18.55 -8.13 -16.04
C PRO A 314 18.30 -6.83 -16.82
N ALA A 315 17.64 -6.95 -17.97
CA ALA A 315 17.31 -5.80 -18.82
C ALA A 315 16.39 -4.77 -18.13
N SER A 316 15.51 -5.23 -17.23
CA SER A 316 14.69 -4.37 -16.38
C SER A 316 15.51 -3.48 -15.44
N GLY A 317 16.75 -3.87 -15.13
CA GLY A 317 17.61 -3.19 -14.16
C GLY A 317 17.18 -3.40 -12.71
N PHE A 318 16.15 -4.20 -12.44
CA PHE A 318 15.67 -4.52 -11.11
C PHE A 318 15.81 -6.01 -10.81
N PHE A 319 16.14 -6.32 -9.57
CA PHE A 319 16.16 -7.69 -9.07
C PHE A 319 15.59 -7.72 -7.66
N ASN A 320 15.24 -8.91 -7.19
CA ASN A 320 14.87 -9.11 -5.80
C ASN A 320 15.50 -10.40 -5.27
N VAL A 321 15.62 -10.48 -3.95
CA VAL A 321 16.23 -11.63 -3.28
C VAL A 321 15.19 -12.30 -2.42
N MET A 322 15.17 -13.63 -2.48
CA MET A 322 14.42 -14.51 -1.60
C MET A 322 15.41 -15.32 -0.76
N SER A 323 15.02 -15.64 0.46
CA SER A 323 15.82 -16.45 1.37
C SER A 323 14.98 -17.53 2.03
N ALA A 324 15.62 -18.63 2.39
CA ALA A 324 15.01 -19.71 3.14
C ALA A 324 16.08 -20.50 3.91
N PRO A 325 15.73 -21.21 4.98
CA PRO A 325 16.57 -22.25 5.55
C PRO A 325 16.82 -23.37 4.54
N TYR A 326 17.98 -24.02 4.54
CA TYR A 326 18.26 -25.14 3.63
C TYR A 326 17.27 -26.31 3.81
N ASP A 327 16.82 -26.55 5.04
CA ASP A 327 15.78 -27.51 5.40
C ASP A 327 14.51 -26.73 5.78
N SER A 328 13.38 -27.00 5.11
CA SER A 328 12.13 -26.24 5.27
C SER A 328 11.50 -26.36 6.66
N THR A 329 11.96 -27.30 7.49
CA THR A 329 11.47 -27.49 8.86
C THR A 329 12.18 -26.60 9.89
N LEU A 330 13.27 -25.94 9.49
CA LEU A 330 14.09 -25.13 10.39
C LEU A 330 13.76 -23.64 10.26
N THR A 331 14.36 -22.84 11.15
CA THR A 331 14.26 -21.37 11.12
C THR A 331 15.64 -20.74 11.13
N GLY A 332 15.75 -19.60 10.46
CA GLY A 332 16.99 -18.84 10.38
C GLY A 332 16.73 -17.47 9.76
N ASN A 333 17.71 -16.59 9.90
CA ASN A 333 17.64 -15.22 9.43
C ASN A 333 18.86 -14.89 8.57
N VAL A 334 18.67 -13.99 7.61
CA VAL A 334 19.75 -13.44 6.78
C VAL A 334 19.78 -11.92 6.89
N ALA A 335 20.97 -11.35 6.80
CA ALA A 335 21.16 -9.96 6.43
C ALA A 335 21.96 -9.94 5.12
N VAL A 336 21.25 -9.89 3.99
CA VAL A 336 21.88 -9.91 2.67
C VAL A 336 22.61 -8.59 2.42
N ALA A 337 23.85 -8.69 1.94
CA ALA A 337 24.61 -7.53 1.44
C ALA A 337 25.02 -7.72 -0.01
N VAL A 338 25.06 -6.61 -0.75
CA VAL A 338 25.64 -6.52 -2.09
C VAL A 338 27.09 -6.04 -2.02
N GLU A 339 27.92 -6.46 -2.96
CA GLU A 339 29.29 -5.97 -3.08
C GLU A 339 29.30 -4.47 -3.41
N THR A 340 29.90 -3.65 -2.53
CA THR A 340 29.94 -2.18 -2.65
C THR A 340 31.24 -1.66 -3.31
N GLY A 341 32.23 -2.52 -3.52
CA GLY A 341 33.61 -2.11 -3.81
C GLY A 341 33.99 -1.91 -5.28
N THR A 342 33.19 -2.33 -6.26
CA THR A 342 33.71 -2.50 -7.63
C THR A 342 32.75 -2.17 -8.78
N SER A 343 31.53 -1.70 -8.54
CA SER A 343 30.65 -1.25 -9.63
C SER A 343 29.72 -0.13 -9.19
N ALA A 344 29.93 1.08 -9.71
CA ALA A 344 29.05 2.21 -9.49
C ALA A 344 27.66 1.90 -10.05
N GLY A 345 26.66 1.69 -9.20
CA GLY A 345 25.26 1.61 -9.63
C GLY A 345 24.39 0.50 -9.02
N THR A 346 24.95 -0.48 -8.29
CA THR A 346 24.12 -1.47 -7.58
C THR A 346 23.61 -0.89 -6.27
N LEU A 347 22.29 -0.86 -6.12
CA LEU A 347 21.60 -0.50 -4.87
C LEU A 347 20.73 -1.67 -4.42
N TYR A 348 20.69 -1.92 -3.13
CA TYR A 348 19.88 -2.98 -2.54
C TYR A 348 19.09 -2.45 -1.35
N ARG A 349 17.93 -3.05 -1.07
CA ARG A 349 16.95 -2.57 -0.08
C ARG A 349 16.38 -1.21 -0.48
N LEU A 350 15.88 -1.14 -1.71
CA LEU A 350 15.25 0.06 -2.24
C LEU A 350 13.97 0.41 -1.47
N SER A 351 13.76 1.71 -1.22
CA SER A 351 12.51 2.21 -0.68
C SER A 351 11.36 2.05 -1.66
N GLU A 352 10.13 2.10 -1.14
CA GLU A 352 8.91 1.98 -1.96
C GLU A 352 8.88 3.05 -3.04
N LYS A 353 9.28 4.28 -2.70
CA LYS A 353 9.45 5.39 -3.66
C LYS A 353 10.39 5.06 -4.82
N ALA A 354 11.47 4.33 -4.53
CA ALA A 354 12.47 3.97 -5.55
C ALA A 354 12.01 2.80 -6.43
N VAL A 355 11.15 1.92 -5.92
CA VAL A 355 10.56 0.80 -6.68
C VAL A 355 9.36 1.26 -7.51
N TYR A 356 8.42 1.99 -6.90
CA TYR A 356 7.18 2.48 -7.51
C TYR A 356 7.35 3.95 -7.92
N ARG A 357 7.85 4.14 -9.13
CA ARG A 357 8.27 5.46 -9.65
C ARG A 357 7.30 6.10 -10.64
N LEU A 358 6.35 5.34 -11.19
CA LEU A 358 5.48 5.80 -12.26
C LEU A 358 4.18 6.33 -11.65
N ARG A 359 4.02 7.65 -11.56
CA ARG A 359 2.85 8.30 -10.96
C ARG A 359 1.62 8.13 -11.86
N GLU A 360 0.68 7.27 -11.53
CA GLU A 360 -0.48 7.02 -12.40
C GLU A 360 -1.40 8.26 -12.49
N GLY A 361 -1.73 8.86 -11.35
CA GLY A 361 -2.77 9.86 -11.21
C GLY A 361 -3.42 9.77 -9.84
N ALA A 362 -4.47 10.56 -9.62
CA ALA A 362 -5.22 10.57 -8.37
C ALA A 362 -6.67 10.16 -8.54
N TYR A 363 -7.19 9.52 -7.50
CA TYR A 363 -8.53 8.99 -7.37
C TYR A 363 -9.21 9.61 -6.15
N TYR A 364 -10.43 10.13 -6.32
CA TYR A 364 -11.12 10.85 -5.26
C TYR A 364 -12.63 10.90 -5.48
N GLY A 365 -13.37 11.23 -4.42
CA GLY A 365 -14.83 11.33 -4.47
C GLY A 365 -15.52 10.53 -3.38
N ASN A 366 -16.79 10.22 -3.58
CA ASN A 366 -17.59 9.43 -2.64
C ASN A 366 -18.53 8.45 -3.37
N ILE A 367 -18.34 7.14 -3.15
CA ILE A 367 -19.26 6.10 -3.67
C ILE A 367 -20.48 5.86 -2.77
N PHE A 368 -20.48 6.42 -1.56
CA PHE A 368 -21.48 6.23 -0.51
C PHE A 368 -22.55 7.34 -0.50
N ASP A 369 -22.78 7.98 -1.64
CA ASP A 369 -23.92 8.85 -1.87
C ASP A 369 -24.95 8.11 -2.74
N SER A 370 -25.93 7.50 -2.08
CA SER A 370 -27.00 6.72 -2.70
C SER A 370 -27.86 7.51 -3.70
N LYS A 371 -27.87 8.85 -3.61
CA LYS A 371 -28.59 9.75 -4.53
C LYS A 371 -27.76 10.08 -5.78
N ALA A 372 -26.46 9.81 -5.74
CA ALA A 372 -25.52 10.07 -6.82
C ALA A 372 -25.19 8.82 -7.65
N LEU A 373 -26.12 7.86 -7.73
CA LEU A 373 -25.97 6.64 -8.53
C LEU A 373 -26.66 6.79 -9.90
N ALA A 374 -26.07 6.20 -10.94
CA ALA A 374 -26.65 6.16 -12.28
C ALA A 374 -27.50 4.90 -12.53
N THR A 375 -27.35 3.87 -11.69
CA THR A 375 -28.08 2.61 -11.83
C THR A 375 -28.32 1.96 -10.47
N LYS A 376 -29.10 0.88 -10.46
CA LYS A 376 -29.38 0.05 -9.30
C LYS A 376 -29.14 -1.42 -9.61
N VAL A 377 -28.44 -2.10 -8.70
CA VAL A 377 -28.38 -3.57 -8.62
C VAL A 377 -28.96 -4.01 -7.27
N SER A 378 -29.71 -5.10 -7.24
CA SER A 378 -30.23 -5.65 -5.98
C SER A 378 -30.51 -7.14 -6.07
N VAL A 379 -30.53 -7.81 -4.93
CA VAL A 379 -31.01 -9.17 -4.74
C VAL A 379 -32.44 -9.15 -4.21
N GLU A 380 -33.36 -9.77 -4.94
CA GLU A 380 -34.75 -9.96 -4.53
C GLU A 380 -34.87 -11.06 -3.46
N GLU A 381 -36.01 -11.15 -2.78
CA GLU A 381 -36.28 -12.19 -1.77
C GLU A 381 -36.17 -13.62 -2.34
N SER A 382 -36.48 -13.79 -3.63
CA SER A 382 -36.28 -15.05 -4.37
C SER A 382 -34.81 -15.46 -4.49
N GLY A 383 -33.87 -14.54 -4.22
CA GLY A 383 -32.44 -14.69 -4.49
C GLY A 383 -32.01 -14.26 -5.88
N ARG A 384 -32.95 -13.82 -6.73
CA ARG A 384 -32.63 -13.35 -8.08
C ARG A 384 -31.92 -12.00 -8.01
N ILE A 385 -30.82 -11.89 -8.75
CA ILE A 385 -30.07 -10.64 -8.91
C ILE A 385 -30.68 -9.85 -10.07
N VAL A 386 -30.97 -8.57 -9.85
CA VAL A 386 -31.59 -7.66 -10.82
C VAL A 386 -30.66 -6.49 -11.09
N GLY A 387 -30.55 -6.10 -12.37
CA GLY A 387 -29.84 -4.89 -12.79
C GLY A 387 -28.39 -5.08 -13.26
N LYS A 388 -27.83 -6.29 -13.22
CA LYS A 388 -26.44 -6.54 -13.63
C LYS A 388 -26.14 -6.41 -15.13
N GLU A 389 -27.14 -6.54 -15.99
CA GLU A 389 -26.96 -6.51 -17.45
C GLU A 389 -27.01 -5.09 -18.04
N GLN A 390 -27.03 -4.07 -17.19
CA GLN A 390 -27.13 -2.68 -17.63
C GLN A 390 -25.82 -2.16 -18.21
N THR A 391 -25.94 -1.32 -19.25
CA THR A 391 -24.84 -0.55 -19.82
C THR A 391 -25.14 0.92 -19.60
N ILE A 392 -24.32 1.58 -18.78
CA ILE A 392 -24.44 2.97 -18.39
C ILE A 392 -23.33 3.76 -19.07
N GLN A 393 -23.68 4.79 -19.85
CA GLN A 393 -22.65 5.64 -20.44
C GLN A 393 -21.97 6.49 -19.36
N GLY A 394 -20.64 6.44 -19.29
CA GLY A 394 -19.86 7.17 -18.30
C GLY A 394 -19.90 6.55 -16.90
N SER A 395 -19.80 7.42 -15.87
CA SER A 395 -19.64 6.98 -14.48
C SER A 395 -20.95 6.55 -13.82
N VAL A 396 -20.94 5.38 -13.18
CA VAL A 396 -22.01 4.88 -12.32
C VAL A 396 -22.08 5.68 -11.01
N TYR A 397 -20.93 6.01 -10.44
CA TYR A 397 -20.82 6.90 -9.28
C TYR A 397 -20.62 8.33 -9.75
N LYS A 398 -21.66 9.16 -9.65
CA LYS A 398 -21.65 10.53 -10.18
C LYS A 398 -20.75 11.49 -9.38
N LYS A 399 -20.35 11.09 -8.17
CA LYS A 399 -19.44 11.83 -7.28
C LYS A 399 -18.07 11.15 -7.14
N MET A 400 -17.66 10.36 -8.12
CA MET A 400 -16.31 9.80 -8.20
C MET A 400 -15.58 10.36 -9.39
N PHE A 401 -14.30 10.67 -9.17
CA PHE A 401 -13.46 11.37 -10.13
C PHE A 401 -12.07 10.76 -10.15
N SER A 402 -11.40 10.90 -11.29
CA SER A 402 -9.99 10.62 -11.42
C SER A 402 -9.34 11.70 -12.28
N CYS A 403 -8.08 11.97 -11.99
CA CYS A 403 -7.21 12.76 -12.85
C CYS A 403 -5.94 11.96 -13.16
N GLN A 404 -5.25 12.30 -14.24
CA GLN A 404 -4.07 11.58 -14.71
C GLN A 404 -2.82 12.40 -14.50
N ALA A 405 -1.71 11.74 -14.21
CA ALA A 405 -0.43 12.45 -14.11
C ALA A 405 0.02 12.96 -15.50
N PRO A 406 0.67 14.14 -15.57
CA PRO A 406 1.03 14.78 -16.85
C PRO A 406 2.09 14.03 -17.66
N GLU A 407 2.73 13.01 -17.08
CA GLU A 407 3.75 12.20 -17.74
C GLU A 407 3.16 11.18 -18.73
N TRP A 408 1.86 10.88 -18.70
CA TRP A 408 1.23 9.99 -19.68
C TRP A 408 1.07 10.66 -21.05
N SER A 409 1.37 9.93 -22.13
CA SER A 409 1.18 10.48 -23.51
C SER A 409 -0.27 10.42 -24.01
N ASN A 410 -1.05 9.48 -23.49
CA ASN A 410 -2.43 9.18 -23.89
C ASN A 410 -3.29 8.94 -22.65
N ASP A 411 -3.31 9.97 -21.80
CA ASP A 411 -3.99 10.02 -20.51
C ASP A 411 -5.48 9.64 -20.61
N ALA A 412 -6.21 10.15 -21.61
CA ALA A 412 -7.63 9.88 -21.77
C ALA A 412 -7.96 8.40 -22.09
N ALA A 413 -7.16 7.76 -22.95
CA ALA A 413 -7.34 6.35 -23.26
C ALA A 413 -6.95 5.47 -22.07
N TYR A 414 -5.83 5.79 -21.42
CA TYR A 414 -5.40 5.09 -20.21
C TYR A 414 -6.45 5.16 -19.10
N ALA A 415 -6.96 6.37 -18.82
CA ALA A 415 -8.00 6.61 -17.82
C ALA A 415 -9.24 5.74 -18.06
N SER A 416 -9.69 5.64 -19.31
CA SER A 416 -10.88 4.85 -19.67
C SER A 416 -10.67 3.35 -19.41
N HIS A 417 -9.51 2.80 -19.78
CA HIS A 417 -9.13 1.42 -19.46
C HIS A 417 -9.00 1.17 -17.96
N ARG A 418 -8.74 2.23 -17.21
CA ARG A 418 -8.52 2.15 -15.77
C ARG A 418 -9.81 2.20 -14.97
N VAL A 419 -10.72 3.11 -15.30
CA VAL A 419 -11.94 3.32 -14.52
C VAL A 419 -13.19 2.72 -15.13
N CYS A 420 -13.18 2.21 -16.38
CA CYS A 420 -14.38 1.68 -17.03
C CYS A 420 -14.39 0.15 -17.14
N ALA A 421 -15.57 -0.46 -16.96
CA ALA A 421 -15.75 -1.90 -17.20
C ALA A 421 -15.84 -2.21 -18.69
N LEU A 422 -16.30 -1.24 -19.50
CA LEU A 422 -16.34 -1.29 -20.96
C LEU A 422 -15.54 -0.12 -21.52
N PRO A 423 -14.20 -0.23 -21.58
CA PRO A 423 -13.34 0.91 -21.88
C PRO A 423 -13.48 1.42 -23.32
N GLU A 424 -13.74 0.54 -24.29
CA GLU A 424 -13.92 0.92 -25.70
C GLU A 424 -15.13 1.84 -25.91
N SER A 425 -16.19 1.66 -25.14
CA SER A 425 -17.40 2.49 -25.20
C SER A 425 -17.44 3.57 -24.13
N GLY A 426 -16.47 3.62 -23.21
CA GLY A 426 -16.49 4.52 -22.05
C GLY A 426 -17.72 4.31 -21.16
N ALA A 427 -18.17 3.06 -21.02
CA ALA A 427 -19.37 2.69 -20.29
C ALA A 427 -19.05 1.90 -19.01
N ASN A 428 -19.99 1.95 -18.06
CA ASN A 428 -19.90 1.34 -16.74
C ASN A 428 -18.61 1.76 -16.02
N CYS A 429 -18.35 3.06 -15.96
CA CYS A 429 -17.18 3.62 -15.30
C CYS A 429 -17.41 3.80 -13.80
N ALA A 430 -16.36 3.58 -13.01
CA ALA A 430 -16.38 3.81 -11.57
C ALA A 430 -16.16 5.29 -11.23
N ALA A 431 -15.59 6.07 -12.14
CA ALA A 431 -15.34 7.48 -11.96
C ALA A 431 -15.39 8.24 -13.28
N LYS A 432 -15.55 9.56 -13.18
CA LYS A 432 -15.38 10.50 -14.28
C LYS A 432 -13.91 10.95 -14.33
N ALA A 433 -13.23 10.68 -15.44
CA ALA A 433 -11.93 11.28 -15.71
C ALA A 433 -12.11 12.78 -15.96
N VAL A 434 -11.38 13.62 -15.20
CA VAL A 434 -11.50 15.08 -15.26
C VAL A 434 -10.32 15.77 -15.95
N GLY A 435 -9.34 15.02 -16.42
CA GLY A 435 -8.14 15.50 -17.12
C GLY A 435 -6.87 15.41 -16.28
N ASP A 436 -5.91 16.30 -16.54
CA ASP A 436 -4.63 16.31 -15.85
C ASP A 436 -4.78 16.66 -14.35
N CYS A 437 -4.15 15.87 -13.48
CA CYS A 437 -4.00 16.24 -12.07
C CYS A 437 -3.25 17.58 -11.98
N VAL A 438 -2.19 17.72 -12.78
CA VAL A 438 -1.44 18.97 -12.93
C VAL A 438 -1.17 19.25 -14.39
N ASN A 439 -1.45 20.48 -14.80
CA ASN A 439 -1.14 20.97 -16.14
C ASN A 439 -0.08 22.07 -16.07
N TYR A 440 1.17 21.71 -16.40
CA TYR A 440 2.30 22.65 -16.35
C TYR A 440 2.20 23.81 -17.37
N ASN A 441 1.41 23.65 -18.43
CA ASN A 441 1.24 24.67 -19.46
C ASN A 441 0.09 25.64 -19.13
N ASN A 442 -0.89 25.16 -18.37
CA ASN A 442 -2.04 25.94 -17.92
C ASN A 442 -2.39 25.53 -16.49
N PRO A 443 -1.75 26.13 -15.46
CA PRO A 443 -1.99 25.79 -14.07
C PRO A 443 -3.45 25.95 -13.62
N LEU A 444 -4.24 26.81 -14.28
CA LEU A 444 -5.67 26.96 -14.03
C LEU A 444 -6.52 25.76 -14.52
N ALA A 445 -5.95 24.93 -15.39
CA ALA A 445 -6.57 23.69 -15.85
C ALA A 445 -6.24 22.47 -14.95
N SER A 446 -5.22 22.58 -14.08
CA SER A 446 -4.88 21.55 -13.10
C SER A 446 -6.08 21.19 -12.25
N LYS A 447 -6.25 19.89 -11.99
CA LYS A 447 -7.34 19.41 -11.13
C LYS A 447 -6.94 19.42 -9.67
N CYS A 448 -5.68 19.22 -9.35
CA CYS A 448 -5.17 19.22 -7.98
C CYS A 448 -4.40 20.50 -7.69
N GLY A 449 -4.58 21.01 -6.47
CA GLY A 449 -3.99 22.28 -6.03
C GLY A 449 -2.54 22.15 -5.60
N LYS A 450 -2.11 20.94 -5.24
CA LYS A 450 -0.75 20.65 -4.76
C LYS A 450 -0.16 19.40 -5.39
N GLU A 451 1.14 19.45 -5.56
CA GLU A 451 2.01 18.29 -5.82
C GLU A 451 2.94 18.14 -4.63
N ASP A 452 2.94 16.97 -4.01
CA ASP A 452 3.72 16.65 -2.83
C ASP A 452 3.29 17.51 -1.63
N GLY A 453 2.37 16.95 -0.84
CA GLY A 453 1.85 17.63 0.33
C GLY A 453 2.86 17.90 1.44
N THR A 454 2.36 18.51 2.51
CA THR A 454 3.21 18.94 3.64
C THR A 454 3.21 17.95 4.79
N VAL A 455 2.28 17.01 4.82
CA VAL A 455 2.17 15.98 5.87
C VAL A 455 3.15 14.85 5.59
N VAL A 456 3.26 14.39 4.34
CA VAL A 456 4.21 13.33 3.93
C VAL A 456 5.16 13.82 2.84
N VAL A 457 6.03 14.77 3.20
CA VAL A 457 6.95 15.42 2.25
C VAL A 457 7.80 14.42 1.47
N GLY A 458 7.81 14.58 0.16
CA GLY A 458 8.60 13.81 -0.78
C GLY A 458 7.92 12.54 -1.28
N ASP A 459 6.64 12.30 -0.98
CA ASP A 459 5.91 11.15 -1.50
C ASP A 459 5.32 11.42 -2.90
N GLY A 460 5.21 12.69 -3.30
CA GLY A 460 4.76 13.12 -4.63
C GLY A 460 3.30 12.84 -4.91
N ASP A 461 2.47 12.79 -3.86
CA ASP A 461 1.02 12.73 -4.00
C ASP A 461 0.41 14.01 -4.57
N PHE A 462 -0.84 13.93 -5.01
CA PHE A 462 -1.65 15.07 -5.40
C PHE A 462 -2.67 15.33 -4.31
N GLU A 463 -2.86 16.60 -3.92
CA GLU A 463 -3.88 17.01 -2.95
C GLU A 463 -4.82 18.08 -3.51
N GLU A 464 -5.91 18.32 -2.77
CA GLU A 464 -6.88 19.39 -3.07
C GLU A 464 -7.45 19.27 -4.50
N CYS A 465 -7.82 18.04 -4.87
CA CYS A 465 -8.29 17.74 -6.22
C CYS A 465 -9.75 18.17 -6.42
N SER A 466 -10.03 18.83 -7.54
CA SER A 466 -11.32 19.43 -7.86
C SER A 466 -12.11 18.57 -8.85
N ASP A 467 -13.42 18.50 -8.67
CA ASP A 467 -14.31 17.87 -9.64
C ASP A 467 -14.65 18.80 -10.81
N SER A 468 -15.48 18.31 -11.75
CA SER A 468 -15.91 19.11 -12.90
C SER A 468 -16.81 20.31 -12.56
N GLU A 469 -17.29 20.41 -11.33
CA GLU A 469 -18.09 21.53 -10.82
C GLU A 469 -17.24 22.50 -9.98
N GLY A 470 -15.94 22.24 -9.85
CA GLY A 470 -15.01 23.05 -9.05
C GLY A 470 -15.07 22.77 -7.55
N ARG A 471 -15.72 21.69 -7.11
CA ARG A 471 -15.69 21.28 -5.69
C ARG A 471 -14.38 20.58 -5.39
N THR A 472 -13.68 21.05 -4.36
CA THR A 472 -12.41 20.48 -3.88
C THR A 472 -12.64 19.29 -2.96
N TRP A 473 -11.82 18.25 -3.14
CA TRP A 473 -11.77 17.03 -2.37
C TRP A 473 -10.40 16.94 -1.68
N MET A 474 -10.40 16.67 -0.38
CA MET A 474 -9.20 16.70 0.46
C MET A 474 -8.59 15.31 0.68
N GLU A 475 -9.30 14.25 0.28
CA GLU A 475 -8.87 12.86 0.44
C GLU A 475 -8.56 12.13 -0.89
N PRO A 476 -7.84 12.74 -1.85
CA PRO A 476 -7.35 12.00 -2.99
C PRO A 476 -6.31 10.95 -2.57
N ILE A 477 -6.27 9.85 -3.30
CA ILE A 477 -5.17 8.88 -3.24
C ILE A 477 -4.49 8.87 -4.60
N THR A 478 -3.18 9.12 -4.59
CA THR A 478 -2.31 9.05 -5.75
C THR A 478 -1.71 7.65 -5.84
N VAL A 479 -1.78 7.05 -7.03
CA VAL A 479 -1.23 5.71 -7.26
C VAL A 479 0.11 5.82 -7.98
N PHE A 480 1.07 5.01 -7.56
CA PHE A 480 2.34 4.80 -8.25
C PHE A 480 2.49 3.34 -8.66
N LEU A 481 2.94 3.12 -9.90
CA LEU A 481 3.13 1.83 -10.52
C LEU A 481 4.62 1.48 -10.63
N TYR A 482 4.89 0.17 -10.63
CA TYR A 482 6.20 -0.37 -10.97
C TYR A 482 6.42 -0.36 -12.50
N GLU A 483 5.41 -0.76 -13.26
CA GLU A 483 5.42 -0.82 -14.73
C GLU A 483 4.18 -0.13 -15.33
N ALA A 484 4.38 0.65 -16.40
CA ALA A 484 3.34 1.51 -16.98
C ALA A 484 2.15 0.70 -17.54
N CYS A 485 2.44 -0.36 -18.28
CA CYS A 485 1.44 -1.24 -18.89
C CYS A 485 0.99 -2.37 -17.95
N GLY A 486 1.44 -2.36 -16.69
CA GLY A 486 1.13 -3.41 -15.71
C GLY A 486 -0.37 -3.60 -15.47
N LEU A 487 -1.20 -2.58 -15.72
CA LEU A 487 -2.65 -2.64 -15.49
C LEU A 487 -3.49 -2.93 -16.74
N THR A 488 -2.87 -2.87 -17.92
CA THR A 488 -3.55 -2.96 -19.21
C THR A 488 -2.83 -3.96 -20.13
N PRO A 489 -2.63 -5.22 -19.71
CA PRO A 489 -1.96 -6.22 -20.55
C PRO A 489 -2.71 -6.40 -21.88
N GLY A 490 -1.96 -6.64 -22.95
CA GLY A 490 -2.52 -6.87 -24.28
C GLY A 490 -3.09 -5.62 -24.98
N THR A 491 -3.06 -4.45 -24.33
CA THR A 491 -3.35 -3.18 -25.00
C THR A 491 -2.13 -2.67 -25.78
N SER A 492 -2.35 -1.76 -26.73
CA SER A 492 -1.25 -1.13 -27.47
C SER A 492 -0.28 -0.45 -26.49
N PRO A 493 1.05 -0.65 -26.61
CA PRO A 493 2.04 0.04 -25.78
C PRO A 493 1.91 1.57 -25.80
N ASP A 494 1.34 2.14 -26.87
CA ASP A 494 1.06 3.58 -26.98
C ASP A 494 0.09 4.07 -25.90
N LEU A 495 -0.84 3.22 -25.45
CA LEU A 495 -1.86 3.53 -24.44
C LEU A 495 -1.26 3.74 -23.05
N CYS A 496 -0.22 2.99 -22.73
CA CYS A 496 0.51 3.05 -21.46
C CYS A 496 1.90 3.66 -21.65
N SER A 497 2.06 4.51 -22.67
CA SER A 497 3.31 5.20 -22.92
C SER A 497 3.53 6.28 -21.87
N TRP A 498 4.59 6.10 -21.08
CA TRP A 498 5.03 7.04 -20.07
C TRP A 498 6.18 7.88 -20.63
N ARG A 499 6.00 9.20 -20.66
CA ARG A 499 7.07 10.12 -21.02
C ARG A 499 8.08 10.09 -19.88
N SER A 500 9.24 9.48 -20.11
CA SER A 500 10.38 9.81 -19.27
C SER A 500 10.60 11.30 -19.42
N THR A 501 10.51 12.05 -18.33
CA THR A 501 10.86 13.45 -18.34
C THR A 501 12.33 13.55 -18.76
N LYS A 502 12.56 13.88 -20.04
CA LYS A 502 13.67 14.75 -20.37
C LYS A 502 13.32 16.12 -19.81
N LYS A 503 13.76 16.40 -18.60
CA LYS A 503 14.24 17.72 -18.19
C LYS A 503 15.43 17.53 -17.27
#